data_AF-A0A6B2LPN9-F1
#
_entry.id   AF-A0A6B2LPN9-F1
#
_cell.length_a   1.000
_cell.length_b   1.000
_cell.length_c   1.000
_cell.angle_alpha   90.00
_cell.angle_beta   90.00
_cell.angle_gamma   90.00
#
_symmetry.space_group_name_H-M   'P 1'
#
loop_
_entity.id
_entity.type
_entity.pdbx_description
1 polymer ?
#
loop_
_entity_poly.entity_id
_entity_poly.type
_entity_poly.pdbx_seq_one_letter_code
_entity_poly.pdbx_strand_id
1 'polypeptide(L)'
;MFQFLFLGLYTQVSFNDPGRVQGPRLSISEIVEEHLSKGQDITLLDPPASITTLCLVCKIKKPIRSKHCKESGYCIGRFDHYCTWTANAVGYKNHHKFVSVVLLAILNHSCFLYYSSHCMQVAF
;
A
#
# COMPACT_ATOMS: atom_id res chain seq x y z
N MET A 1 -2.09 25.39 -12.52
CA MET A 1 -0.82 24.71 -12.19
C MET A 1 -1.03 23.55 -11.19
N PHE A 2 -1.66 23.79 -10.04
CA PHE A 2 -1.90 22.74 -9.01
C PHE A 2 -2.77 21.55 -9.49
N GLN A 3 -3.75 21.79 -10.36
CA GLN A 3 -4.59 20.72 -10.90
C GLN A 3 -3.83 19.73 -11.79
N PHE A 4 -2.90 20.21 -12.62
CA PHE A 4 -2.07 19.35 -13.46
C PHE A 4 -1.08 18.53 -12.64
N LEU A 5 -0.51 19.13 -11.59
CA LEU A 5 0.35 18.42 -10.64
C LEU A 5 -0.44 17.34 -9.88
N PHE A 6 -1.64 17.67 -9.39
CA PHE A 6 -2.53 16.71 -8.73
C PHE A 6 -2.84 15.54 -9.65
N LEU A 7 -3.29 15.79 -10.88
CA LEU A 7 -3.60 14.73 -11.85
C LEU A 7 -2.36 13.89 -12.20
N GLY A 8 -1.20 14.52 -12.37
CA GLY A 8 0.05 13.82 -12.63
C GLY A 8 0.46 12.88 -11.49
N LEU A 9 0.37 13.34 -10.24
CA LEU A 9 0.69 12.50 -9.08
C LEU A 9 -0.37 11.41 -8.86
N TYR A 10 -1.65 11.73 -9.06
CA TYR A 10 -2.75 10.78 -8.96
C TYR A 10 -2.60 9.62 -9.95
N THR A 11 -2.26 9.92 -11.21
CA THR A 11 -2.01 8.90 -12.23
C THR A 11 -0.80 8.04 -11.85
N GLN A 12 0.29 8.64 -11.36
CA GLN A 12 1.44 7.88 -10.88
C GLN A 12 1.10 6.94 -9.71
N VAL A 13 0.29 7.37 -8.74
CA VAL A 13 -0.13 6.51 -7.62
C VAL A 13 -1.02 5.37 -8.11
N SER A 14 -1.90 5.65 -9.06
CA SER A 14 -2.88 4.68 -9.58
C SER A 14 -2.23 3.59 -10.45
N PHE A 15 -1.24 3.95 -11.27
CA PHE A 15 -0.71 3.05 -12.29
C PHE A 15 0.72 2.53 -12.03
N ASN A 16 1.52 3.19 -11.18
CA ASN A 16 2.86 2.70 -10.92
C ASN A 16 2.88 1.55 -9.91
N ASP A 17 3.90 0.71 -10.01
CA ASP A 17 4.16 -0.36 -9.06
C ASP A 17 4.23 0.19 -7.62
N PRO A 18 3.34 -0.27 -6.71
CA PRO A 18 3.32 0.17 -5.32
C PRO A 18 4.49 -0.37 -4.48
N GLY A 19 5.27 -1.30 -5.05
CA GLY A 19 6.36 -1.98 -4.38
C GLY A 19 6.08 -3.47 -4.21
N ARG A 20 5.72 -4.14 -5.31
CA ARG A 20 5.54 -5.59 -5.35
C ARG A 20 6.81 -6.29 -4.87
N VAL A 21 6.65 -7.15 -3.87
CA VAL A 21 7.72 -8.02 -3.37
C VAL A 21 7.98 -9.11 -4.40
N GLN A 22 9.23 -9.23 -4.81
CA GLN A 22 9.72 -10.32 -5.64
C GLN A 22 10.65 -11.19 -4.80
N GLY A 23 10.59 -12.50 -5.00
CA GLY A 23 11.42 -13.46 -4.29
C GLY A 23 11.26 -14.86 -4.90
N PRO A 24 12.20 -15.77 -4.63
CA PRO A 24 12.08 -17.15 -5.05
C PRO A 24 10.82 -17.77 -4.46
N ARG A 25 10.07 -18.51 -5.27
CA ARG A 25 8.94 -19.29 -4.77
C ARG A 25 9.47 -20.51 -4.05
N LEU A 26 9.11 -20.63 -2.78
CA LEU A 26 9.46 -21.74 -1.93
C LEU A 26 8.56 -22.93 -2.25
N SER A 27 9.17 -24.11 -2.28
CA SER A 27 8.53 -25.41 -2.28
C SER A 27 7.85 -25.68 -0.93
N ILE A 28 6.92 -26.63 -0.91
CA ILE A 28 6.24 -27.04 0.33
C ILE A 28 7.27 -27.62 1.32
N SER A 29 8.27 -28.37 0.85
CA SER A 29 9.34 -28.90 1.70
C SER A 29 10.13 -27.78 2.39
N GLU A 30 10.53 -26.73 1.67
CA GLU A 30 11.25 -25.59 2.26
C GLU A 30 10.37 -24.85 3.30
N ILE A 31 9.07 -24.70 3.02
CA ILE A 31 8.13 -24.09 3.96
C ILE A 31 8.02 -24.95 5.23
N VAL A 32 7.84 -26.26 5.08
CA VAL A 32 7.70 -27.20 6.20
C VAL A 32 8.99 -27.25 7.02
N GLU A 33 10.15 -27.31 6.37
CA GLU A 33 11.45 -27.27 7.04
C GLU A 33 11.64 -25.97 7.84
N GLU A 34 11.26 -24.80 7.30
CA GLU A 34 11.33 -23.54 8.04
C GLU A 34 10.40 -23.50 9.27
N HIS A 35 9.25 -24.16 9.21
CA HIS A 35 8.33 -24.26 10.36
C HIS A 35 8.81 -25.27 11.40
N LEU A 36 9.30 -26.44 10.98
CA LEU A 36 9.76 -27.51 11.86
C LEU A 36 11.10 -27.17 12.53
N SER A 37 12.04 -26.55 11.78
CA SER A 37 13.37 -26.18 12.29
C SER A 37 13.32 -25.15 13.42
N LYS A 38 12.25 -24.36 13.52
CA LYS A 38 12.05 -23.38 14.59
C LYS A 38 11.34 -23.93 15.82
N GLY A 39 10.90 -25.19 15.82
CA GLY A 39 10.36 -25.87 17.00
C GLY A 39 9.32 -25.05 17.79
N GLN A 40 8.40 -24.37 17.09
CA GLN A 40 7.57 -23.34 17.72
C GLN A 40 6.15 -23.82 17.96
N ASP A 41 5.77 -23.90 19.24
CA ASP A 41 4.40 -24.16 19.69
C ASP A 41 3.49 -23.01 19.21
N ILE A 42 2.47 -23.33 18.39
CA ILE A 42 1.54 -22.35 17.82
C ILE A 42 0.55 -21.97 18.93
N THR A 43 0.98 -21.14 19.86
CA THR A 43 0.05 -20.51 20.80
C THR A 43 -0.67 -19.37 20.07
N LEU A 44 -2.00 -19.32 20.17
CA LEU A 44 -2.84 -18.34 19.46
C LEU A 44 -2.60 -16.88 19.88
N LEU A 45 -1.79 -16.67 20.93
CA LEU A 45 -1.53 -15.37 21.54
C LEU A 45 -0.33 -14.66 20.90
N ASP A 46 0.64 -15.39 20.33
CA ASP A 46 1.81 -14.83 19.65
C ASP A 46 2.18 -15.68 18.42
N PRO A 47 1.64 -15.37 17.22
CA PRO A 47 2.04 -16.10 16.03
C PRO A 47 3.56 -15.94 15.83
N PRO A 48 4.28 -17.04 15.59
CA PRO A 48 5.70 -17.03 15.30
C PRO A 48 6.13 -15.88 14.39
N ALA A 49 7.23 -15.21 14.76
CA ALA A 49 7.91 -14.28 13.86
C ALA A 49 8.24 -14.94 12.49
N SER A 50 8.34 -16.27 12.43
CA SER A 50 8.51 -17.03 11.17
C SER A 50 7.26 -17.06 10.29
N ILE A 51 6.08 -17.36 10.84
CA ILE A 51 4.80 -17.35 10.10
C ILE A 51 4.48 -15.95 9.59
N THR A 52 4.82 -14.92 10.39
CA THR A 52 4.66 -13.53 9.97
C THR A 52 5.69 -13.08 8.92
N THR A 53 6.71 -13.88 8.59
CA THR A 53 7.68 -13.62 7.50
C THR A 53 7.46 -14.48 6.25
N LEU A 54 6.47 -15.37 6.24
CA LEU A 54 6.10 -16.13 5.05
C LEU A 54 4.76 -15.64 4.47
N CYS A 55 4.62 -15.70 3.16
CA CYS A 55 3.32 -15.62 2.50
C CYS A 55 3.00 -16.96 1.86
N LEU A 56 2.00 -17.67 2.38
CA LEU A 56 1.57 -18.96 1.84
C LEU A 56 0.90 -18.85 0.47
N VAL A 57 0.22 -17.73 0.20
CA VAL A 57 -0.44 -17.47 -1.10
C VAL A 57 0.59 -17.26 -2.21
N CYS A 58 1.55 -16.36 -1.98
CA CYS A 58 2.62 -16.09 -2.95
C CYS A 58 3.74 -17.15 -2.90
N LYS A 59 3.79 -17.97 -1.84
CA LYS A 59 4.86 -18.92 -1.53
C LYS A 59 6.23 -18.27 -1.49
N ILE A 60 6.34 -17.11 -0.85
CA ILE A 60 7.61 -16.38 -0.73
C ILE A 60 7.90 -16.02 0.72
N LYS A 61 9.18 -15.97 1.08
CA LYS A 61 9.63 -15.30 2.29
C LYS A 61 9.54 -13.79 2.07
N LYS A 62 8.63 -13.16 2.81
CA LYS A 62 8.28 -11.75 2.63
C LYS A 62 9.16 -10.89 3.55
N PRO A 63 9.72 -9.76 3.06
CA PRO A 63 10.51 -8.85 3.87
C PRO A 63 9.76 -8.31 5.08
N ILE A 64 10.49 -7.78 6.05
CA ILE A 64 9.92 -7.09 7.22
C ILE A 64 8.96 -5.99 6.75
N ARG A 65 7.80 -5.90 7.44
CA ARG A 65 6.70 -4.95 7.13
C ARG A 65 6.03 -5.13 5.77
N SER A 66 6.26 -6.24 5.06
CA SER A 66 5.48 -6.57 3.87
C SER A 66 4.24 -7.41 4.22
N LYS A 67 3.16 -7.25 3.46
CA LYS A 67 1.91 -8.00 3.62
C LYS A 67 1.38 -8.40 2.25
N HIS A 68 0.60 -9.49 2.21
CA HIS A 68 -0.15 -9.88 1.02
C HIS A 68 -1.38 -8.98 0.88
N CYS A 69 -1.50 -8.30 -0.26
CA CYS A 69 -2.69 -7.56 -0.62
C CYS A 69 -3.62 -8.49 -1.40
N LYS A 70 -4.81 -8.77 -0.86
CA LYS A 70 -5.76 -9.70 -1.49
C LYS A 70 -6.27 -9.15 -2.82
N GLU A 71 -6.52 -7.85 -2.85
CA GLU A 71 -7.06 -7.10 -3.99
C GLU A 71 -6.04 -7.03 -5.13
N SER A 72 -4.76 -6.83 -4.80
CA SER A 72 -3.69 -6.82 -5.80
C SER A 72 -3.24 -8.23 -6.19
N GLY A 73 -3.43 -9.24 -5.34
CA GLY A 73 -3.01 -10.63 -5.57
C GLY A 73 -1.51 -10.88 -5.38
N TYR A 74 -0.80 -9.97 -4.73
CA TYR A 74 0.64 -10.10 -4.47
C TYR A 74 1.07 -9.41 -3.17
N CYS A 75 2.25 -9.78 -2.66
CA CYS A 75 2.86 -9.11 -1.51
C CYS A 75 3.39 -7.74 -1.88
N ILE A 76 3.16 -6.76 -1.00
CA ILE A 76 3.61 -5.38 -1.13
C ILE A 76 4.60 -5.09 0.00
N GLY A 77 5.75 -4.49 -0.33
CA GLY A 77 6.75 -4.04 0.62
C GLY A 77 6.26 -2.80 1.37
N ARG A 78 6.45 -2.75 2.69
CA ARG A 78 5.90 -1.70 3.57
C ARG A 78 4.44 -1.42 3.25
N PHE A 79 3.63 -2.49 3.16
CA PHE A 79 2.22 -2.38 2.80
C PHE A 79 1.50 -1.51 3.82
N ASP A 80 0.86 -0.47 3.32
CA ASP A 80 -0.01 0.40 4.10
C ASP A 80 -1.46 -0.09 3.96
N HIS A 81 -2.05 0.09 2.78
CA HIS A 81 -3.42 -0.36 2.48
C HIS A 81 -3.64 -0.55 0.97
N TYR A 82 -4.76 -1.16 0.59
CA TYR A 82 -5.29 -1.08 -0.76
C TYR A 82 -6.25 0.10 -0.85
N CYS A 83 -5.94 1.08 -1.71
CA CYS A 83 -6.77 2.26 -1.86
C CYS A 83 -7.79 2.04 -2.97
N THR A 84 -9.08 2.03 -2.61
CA THR A 84 -10.18 1.90 -3.57
C THR A 84 -10.25 3.09 -4.53
N TRP A 85 -9.86 4.28 -4.07
CA TRP A 85 -9.88 5.50 -4.88
C TRP A 85 -8.88 5.44 -6.04
N THR A 86 -7.64 5.03 -5.76
CA THR A 86 -6.60 4.91 -6.79
C THR A 86 -6.60 3.54 -7.48
N ALA A 87 -7.50 2.64 -7.08
CA ALA A 87 -7.56 1.24 -7.51
C ALA A 87 -6.20 0.51 -7.46
N ASN A 88 -5.35 0.87 -6.49
CA ASN A 88 -3.99 0.37 -6.38
C ASN A 88 -3.58 0.25 -4.90
N ALA A 89 -2.59 -0.60 -4.61
CA ALA A 89 -2.01 -0.66 -3.29
C ALA A 89 -1.17 0.60 -3.00
N VAL A 90 -1.06 0.95 -1.73
CA VAL A 90 -0.13 1.95 -1.22
C VAL A 90 0.96 1.22 -0.44
N GLY A 91 2.20 1.41 -0.88
CA GLY A 91 3.36 0.70 -0.36
C GLY A 91 4.64 1.48 -0.54
N TYR A 92 5.76 0.79 -0.33
CA TYR A 92 7.09 1.40 -0.28
C TYR A 92 7.41 2.36 -1.44
N LYS A 93 7.00 2.03 -2.68
CA LYS A 93 7.39 2.82 -3.87
C LYS A 93 6.50 4.03 -4.14
N ASN A 94 5.25 4.05 -3.64
CA ASN A 94 4.29 5.11 -3.95
C ASN A 94 3.71 5.83 -2.73
N HIS A 95 4.06 5.43 -1.50
CA HIS A 95 3.51 6.03 -0.27
C HIS A 95 3.70 7.55 -0.20
N HIS A 96 4.88 8.06 -0.50
CA HIS A 96 5.14 9.51 -0.50
C HIS A 96 4.25 10.26 -1.50
N LYS A 97 4.05 9.70 -2.70
CA LYS A 97 3.18 10.28 -3.73
C LYS A 97 1.72 10.26 -3.29
N PHE A 98 1.28 9.17 -2.66
CA PHE A 98 -0.07 9.08 -2.10
C PHE A 98 -0.32 10.19 -1.06
N VAL A 99 0.61 10.40 -0.13
CA VAL A 99 0.52 11.50 0.85
C VAL A 99 0.45 12.87 0.16
N SER A 100 1.28 13.10 -0.88
CA SER A 100 1.23 14.35 -1.66
C SER A 100 -0.12 14.54 -2.36
N VAL A 101 -0.72 13.48 -2.91
CA VAL A 101 -2.06 13.52 -3.54
C VAL A 101 -3.12 13.91 -2.51
N VAL A 102 -3.09 13.34 -1.30
CA VAL A 102 -4.05 13.68 -0.23
C VAL A 102 -3.93 15.15 0.18
N LEU A 103 -2.71 15.65 0.39
CA LEU A 103 -2.48 17.05 0.75
C LEU A 103 -2.92 18.02 -0.36
N LEU A 104 -2.62 17.70 -1.62
CA LEU A 104 -3.06 18.50 -2.76
C LEU A 104 -4.58 18.46 -2.96
N ALA A 105 -5.23 17.33 -2.66
CA ALA A 105 -6.70 17.24 -2.70
C ALA A 105 -7.34 18.20 -1.69
N ILE A 106 -6.83 18.22 -0.45
CA ILE A 106 -7.31 19.12 0.61
C ILE A 106 -7.10 20.57 0.21
N LEU A 107 -5.92 20.92 -0.30
CA LEU A 107 -5.62 22.27 -0.76
C LEU A 107 -6.53 22.70 -1.92
N ASN A 108 -6.67 21.86 -2.95
CA ASN A 108 -7.53 22.15 -4.10
C ASN A 108 -8.99 22.35 -3.67
N HIS A 109 -9.51 21.49 -2.79
CA HIS A 109 -10.87 21.61 -2.28
C HIS A 109 -11.05 22.89 -1.45
N SER A 110 -10.06 23.23 -0.61
CA SER A 110 -10.11 24.44 0.23
C SER A 110 -10.08 25.72 -0.62
N CYS A 111 -9.21 25.77 -1.64
CA CYS A 111 -9.17 26.86 -2.61
C CYS A 111 -10.50 26.99 -3.37
N PHE A 112 -11.06 25.88 -3.86
CA PHE A 112 -12.34 25.88 -4.56
C PHE A 112 -13.46 26.48 -3.70
N LEU A 113 -13.60 26.02 -2.45
CA LEU A 113 -14.59 26.57 -1.52
C LEU A 113 -14.38 28.06 -1.28
N TYR A 114 -13.15 28.50 -1.05
CA TYR A 114 -12.82 29.92 -0.85
C TYR A 114 -13.19 30.79 -2.06
N TYR A 115 -12.82 30.37 -3.28
CA TYR A 115 -13.17 31.12 -4.48
C TYR A 115 -14.69 31.16 -4.71
N SER A 116 -15.38 30.05 -4.43
CA SER A 116 -16.84 29.99 -4.58
C SER A 116 -17.56 30.93 -3.60
N SER A 117 -17.13 30.99 -2.33
CA SER A 117 -17.73 31.87 -1.33
C SER A 117 -17.46 33.34 -1.63
N HIS A 118 -16.25 33.67 -2.06
CA HIS A 118 -15.90 35.04 -2.43
C HIS A 118 -16.66 35.49 -3.69
N CYS A 119 -16.83 34.63 -4.69
CA CYS A 119 -17.62 34.92 -5.88
C CYS A 119 -19.08 35.24 -5.52
N MET A 120 -19.69 34.45 -4.62
CA MET A 120 -21.06 34.72 -4.16
C MET A 120 -21.18 36.05 -3.42
N GLN A 121 -20.17 36.46 -2.63
CA GLN A 121 -20.19 37.75 -1.93
C GLN A 121 -20.03 38.97 -2.85
N VAL A 122 -19.45 38.80 -4.05
CA VAL A 122 -19.28 39.88 -5.02
C VAL A 122 -20.47 39.95 -5.99
N ALA A 123 -21.23 38.86 -6.12
CA ALA A 123 -22.40 38.76 -7.01
C ALA A 123 -23.72 39.23 -6.37
N PHE A 124 -23.73 39.54 -5.07
CA PHE A 124 -24.86 40.08 -4.31
C PHE A 124 -24.44 41.36 -3.58
#